data_AF-A0A9X8QK55-F1
#
_entry.id   AF-A0A9X8QK55-F1
#
_cell.length_a   1.000
_cell.length_b   1.000
_cell.length_c   1.000
_cell.angle_alpha   90.00
_cell.angle_beta   90.00
_cell.angle_gamma   90.00
#
_symmetry.space_group_name_H-M   'P 1'
#
loop_
_entity.id
_entity.type
_entity.pdbx_description
1 polymer ?
#
loop_
_entity_poly.entity_id
_entity_poly.type
_entity_poly.pdbx_seq_one_letter_code
_entity_poly.pdbx_strand_id
1 'polypeptide(L)' 'MLYGDQQIMVALLSRLNRNQLALGAAVEELAIWIDQRGSTDVSGRAMEHLEELAANADFISEALLTLMDSAQDKHQSDS' A
#
# COMPACT_ATOMS: atom_id res chain seq x y z
N MET A 1 -0.59 -28.11 4.49
CA MET A 1 0.35 -27.41 3.58
C MET A 1 -0.14 -26.01 3.18
N LEU A 2 -1.46 -25.76 3.08
CA LEU A 2 -2.08 -24.45 2.73
C LEU A 2 -1.73 -23.24 3.60
N TYR A 3 -1.29 -23.43 4.85
CA TYR A 3 -0.96 -22.32 5.77
C TYR A 3 0.34 -21.57 5.40
N GLY A 4 1.28 -22.23 4.71
CA GLY A 4 2.56 -21.60 4.34
C GLY A 4 2.37 -20.53 3.26
N ASP A 5 1.58 -20.84 2.23
CA ASP A 5 1.33 -19.93 1.11
C ASP A 5 0.54 -18.69 1.56
N GLN A 6 -0.42 -18.86 2.48
CA GLN A 6 -1.18 -17.72 3.03
C GLN A 6 -0.30 -16.78 3.87
N GLN A 7 0.61 -17.32 4.69
CA GLN A 7 1.55 -16.48 5.45
C GLN A 7 2.51 -15.72 4.53
N ILE A 8 3.00 -16.35 3.47
CA ILE A 8 3.85 -15.70 2.46
C ILE A 8 3.06 -14.59 1.75
N MET A 9 1.79 -14.84 1.38
CA MET A 9 0.93 -13.84 0.75
C MET A 9 0.74 -12.61 1.64
N VAL A 10 0.41 -12.80 2.92
CA VAL A 10 0.26 -11.71 3.90
C VAL A 10 1.57 -10.94 4.06
N ALA A 11 2.71 -11.63 4.16
CA ALA A 11 4.01 -10.99 4.27
C ALA A 11 4.37 -10.16 3.02
N LEU A 12 4.07 -10.69 1.82
CA LEU A 12 4.31 -10.02 0.55
C LEU A 12 3.45 -8.76 0.42
N LEU A 13 2.15 -8.86 0.66
CA LEU A 13 1.24 -7.71 0.62
C LEU A 13 1.60 -6.65 1.67
N SER A 14 2.04 -7.07 2.87
CA SER A 14 2.53 -6.14 3.89
C SER A 14 3.80 -5.38 3.46
N ARG A 15 4.67 -6.01 2.67
CA ARG A 15 5.85 -5.34 2.09
C ARG A 15 5.45 -4.40 0.95
N LEU A 16 4.51 -4.83 0.10
CA LEU A 16 4.00 -3.99 -0.98
C LEU A 16 3.30 -2.74 -0.43
N ASN A 17 2.49 -2.88 0.61
CA ASN A 17 1.84 -1.73 1.26
C ASN A 17 2.86 -0.71 1.79
N ARG A 18 3.90 -1.20 2.46
CA ARG A 18 5.01 -0.33 2.92
C ARG A 18 5.73 0.36 1.77
N ASN A 19 5.88 -0.31 0.63
CA ASN A 19 6.44 0.32 -0.56
C ASN A 19 5.52 1.42 -1.11
N GLN A 20 4.19 1.22 -1.13
CA GLN A 20 3.25 2.27 -1.55
C GLN A 20 3.37 3.52 -0.67
N LEU A 21 3.42 3.34 0.65
CA LEU A 21 3.58 4.45 1.60
C LEU A 21 4.93 5.16 1.44
N ALA A 22 6.02 4.40 1.31
CA ALA A 22 7.37 4.97 1.15
C ALA A 22 7.52 5.71 -0.18
N LEU A 23 6.96 5.17 -1.26
CA LEU A 23 6.92 5.83 -2.57
C LEU A 23 6.05 7.08 -2.51
N GLY A 24 4.89 7.03 -1.84
CA GLY A 24 4.03 8.19 -1.65
C GLY A 24 4.76 9.33 -0.96
N ALA A 25 5.40 9.07 0.19
CA ALA A 25 6.18 10.08 0.90
C ALA A 25 7.32 10.66 0.04
N ALA A 26 8.06 9.81 -0.69
CA ALA A 26 9.14 10.27 -1.57
C ALA A 26 8.62 11.15 -2.73
N VAL A 27 7.48 10.78 -3.33
CA VAL A 27 6.84 11.55 -4.41
C VAL A 27 6.28 12.87 -3.88
N GLU A 28 5.67 12.88 -2.70
CA GLU A 28 5.18 14.10 -2.05
C GLU A 28 6.30 15.10 -1.78
N GLU A 29 7.42 14.66 -1.21
CA GLU A 29 8.61 15.51 -1.00
C GLU A 29 9.14 16.10 -2.32
N LEU A 30 9.18 15.30 -3.39
CA LEU A 30 9.58 15.77 -4.70
C LEU A 30 8.57 16.75 -5.30
N ALA A 31 7.28 16.49 -5.17
CA ALA A 31 6.22 17.37 -5.67
C ALA A 31 6.29 18.76 -5.01
N ILE A 32 6.53 18.81 -3.69
CA ILE A 32 6.74 20.05 -2.95
C ILE A 32 7.98 20.79 -3.45
N TRP A 33 9.10 20.09 -3.65
CA TRP A 33 10.34 20.69 -4.16
C TRP A 33 10.19 21.25 -5.60
N ILE A 34 9.43 20.56 -6.45
CA ILE A 34 9.11 20.98 -7.83
C ILE A 34 8.22 22.23 -7.80
N ASP A 35 7.21 22.27 -6.94
CA ASP A 35 6.29 23.41 -6.80
C ASP A 35 7.02 24.68 -6.35
N GLN A 36 7.90 24.55 -5.34
CA GLN A 36 8.73 25.65 -4.84
C GLN A 36 9.64 26.28 -5.91
N ARG A 37 9.90 25.57 -7.02
CA ARG A 37 10.69 26.04 -8.16
C ARG A 37 9.83 26.61 -9.29
N GLY A 38 8.52 26.76 -9.06
CA GLY A 38 7.57 27.36 -10.00
C GLY A 38 7.07 26.39 -11.08
N SER A 39 7.36 25.09 -10.96
CA SER A 39 6.88 24.09 -11.91
C SER A 39 5.57 23.46 -11.42
N THR A 40 4.54 24.29 -11.29
CA THR A 40 3.25 23.91 -10.69
C THR A 40 2.53 22.81 -11.48
N ASP A 41 2.67 22.78 -12.81
CA ASP A 41 2.09 21.73 -13.67
C ASP A 41 2.70 20.35 -13.38
N VAL A 42 4.04 20.28 -13.25
CA VAL A 42 4.74 19.03 -12.94
C VAL A 42 4.45 18.60 -11.50
N SER A 43 4.37 19.54 -10.56
CA SER A 43 3.96 19.24 -9.18
C SER A 43 2.52 18.71 -9.12
N GLY A 44 1.58 19.33 -9.85
CA GLY A 44 0.20 18.87 -9.93
C GLY A 44 0.09 17.42 -10.42
N ARG A 45 0.83 17.07 -11.48
CA ARG A 45 0.89 15.68 -11.97
C ARG A 45 1.52 14.71 -10.96
N ALA A 46 2.52 15.16 -10.21
CA ALA A 46 3.10 14.34 -9.14
C ALA A 46 2.09 14.10 -8.00
N MET A 47 1.24 15.09 -7.69
CA MET A 47 0.13 14.93 -6.74
C MET A 47 -0.95 13.98 -7.25
N GLU A 48 -1.30 14.02 -8.55
CA GLU A 48 -2.21 13.03 -9.15
C GLU A 48 -1.67 11.59 -8.99
N HIS A 49 -0.37 11.39 -9.20
CA HIS A 49 0.26 10.08 -8.95
C HIS A 49 0.29 9.71 -7.46
N LEU A 50 0.38 10.69 -6.55
CA LEU A 50 0.29 10.44 -5.11
C LEU A 50 -1.10 9.91 -4.73
N GLU A 51 -2.17 10.40 -5.36
CA GLU A 51 -3.52 9.87 -5.17
C GLU A 51 -3.62 8.40 -5.59
N GLU A 52 -3.02 8.02 -6.72
CA GLU A 52 -2.96 6.61 -7.16
C GLU A 52 -2.18 5.74 -6.18
N LEU A 53 -1.05 6.23 -5.65
CA LEU A 53 -0.25 5.50 -4.66
C LEU A 53 -1.01 5.31 -3.35
N ALA A 54 -1.75 6.32 -2.91
CA ALA A 54 -2.60 6.28 -1.71
C ALA A 54 -3.76 5.30 -1.88
N ALA A 55 -4.49 5.37 -3.00
CA ALA A 55 -5.58 4.43 -3.29
C ALA A 55 -5.11 2.97 -3.30
N ASN A 56 -3.90 2.71 -3.84
CA ASN A 56 -3.30 1.39 -3.80
C ASN A 56 -2.92 0.95 -2.37
N ALA A 57 -2.41 1.86 -1.54
CA ALA A 57 -2.09 1.55 -0.14
C ALA A 57 -3.35 1.18 0.66
N ASP A 58 -4.43 1.94 0.49
CA ASP A 58 -5.72 1.70 1.14
C ASP A 58 -6.29 0.34 0.73
N PHE A 59 -6.33 0.06 -0.57
CA PHE A 59 -6.80 -1.22 -1.09
C PHE A 59 -5.98 -2.41 -0.55
N ILE A 60 -4.64 -2.30 -0.52
CA ILE A 60 -3.80 -3.37 0.02
C ILE A 60 -4.03 -3.56 1.52
N SER A 61 -4.25 -2.47 2.26
CA SER A 61 -4.58 -2.51 3.69
C SER A 61 -5.89 -3.28 3.94
N GLU A 62 -6.93 -3.00 3.17
CA GLU A 62 -8.21 -3.72 3.23
C GLU A 62 -8.08 -5.20 2.86
N ALA A 63 -7.30 -5.50 1.82
CA ALA A 63 -7.02 -6.87 1.42
C ALA A 63 -6.26 -7.65 2.51
N LEU A 64 -5.31 -7.01 3.21
CA LEU A 64 -4.59 -7.61 4.33
C LEU A 64 -5.53 -7.94 5.50
N LEU A 65 -6.43 -7.03 5.86
CA LEU A 65 -7.43 -7.27 6.91
C LEU A 65 -8.31 -8.48 6.55
N THR A 66 -8.83 -8.52 5.32
CA THR A 66 -9.66 -9.63 4.83
C THR A 66 -8.93 -10.97 4.87
N LEU A 67 -7.64 -11.00 4.52
CA LEU A 67 -6.82 -12.21 4.54
C LEU A 67 -6.47 -12.69 5.95
N MET A 68 -6.36 -11.76 6.91
CA MET A 68 -6.11 -12.09 8.32
C MET A 68 -7.38 -12.60 9.00
N ASP A 69 -8.52 -11.97 8.76
CA ASP A 69 -9.82 -12.41 9.33
C ASP A 69 -10.17 -13.82 8.84
N SER A 70 -10.05 -14.07 7.53
CA SER A 70 -10.28 -15.41 6.96
C SER A 70 -9.27 -16.48 7.41
N ALA A 71 -8.12 -16.08 7.97
CA ALA A 71 -7.19 -17.01 8.61
C ALA A 71 -7.66 -17.42 10.02
N GLN A 72 -8.25 -16.49 10.76
CA GLN A 72 -8.76 -16.73 12.12
C GLN A 72 -9.96 -17.68 12.11
N ASP A 73 -10.88 -17.50 11.17
CA ASP A 73 -12.05 -18.36 11.00
C ASP A 73 -11.68 -19.83 10.74
N LYS A 74 -10.63 -20.06 9.94
CA LYS A 74 -10.14 -21.42 9.64
C LYS A 74 -9.47 -22.08 10.84
N HIS A 75 -8.79 -21.31 11.70
CA HIS A 75 -8.17 -21.86 12.90
C HIS A 75 -9.21 -22.31 13.94
N GLN A 76 -10.38 -21.65 14.02
CA GLN A 76 -11.48 -22.04 14.89
C GLN A 76 -12.34 -23.20 14.35
N SER A 77 -12.38 -23.38 13.02
CA SER A 77 -13.04 -24.53 12.39
C SER A 77 -12.26 -25.84 12.54
N ASP A 78 -10.92 -25.77 12.61
CA ASP A 78 -10.03 -26.95 12.64
C ASP A 78 -9.59 -27.35 14.08
N SER A 79 -10.01 -26.62 15.12
CA SER A 79 -9.75 -26.93 16.55
C SER A 79 -10.97 -27.55 17.23
#